data_AF-A0A7D7PVT4-F1
#
_entry.id   AF-A0A7D7PVT4-F1
#
_cell.length_a   1.000
_cell.length_b   1.000
_cell.length_c   1.000
_cell.angle_alpha   90.00
_cell.angle_beta   90.00
_cell.angle_gamma   90.00
#
_symmetry.space_group_name_H-M   'P 1'
#
loop_
_entity.id
_entity.type
_entity.pdbx_description
1 polymer ?
#
loop_
_entity_poly.entity_id
_entity_poly.type
_entity_poly.pdbx_seq_one_letter_code
_entity_poly.pdbx_strand_id
1 'polypeptide(L)' 'MARNFVTGHGVCETDPLVRCGARVTLTGLGPLFDGAYRLRTVTHLFDAADGSRSEFTCDRPGLGRP' A
#
# COMPACT_ATOMS: atom_id res chain seq x y z
N MET A 1 16.95 -12.22 -5.04
CA MET A 1 16.39 -10.87 -5.25
C MET A 1 15.61 -10.45 -4.02
N ALA A 2 15.93 -9.31 -3.40
CA ALA A 2 15.21 -8.82 -2.23
C ALA A 2 13.87 -8.21 -2.67
N ARG A 3 12.75 -8.83 -2.29
CA ARG A 3 11.39 -8.34 -2.60
C ARG A 3 10.92 -7.24 -1.64
N ASN A 4 11.61 -7.06 -0.51
CA ASN A 4 11.21 -6.17 0.58
C ASN A 4 12.17 -4.97 0.73
N PHE A 5 12.83 -4.54 -0.35
CA PHE A 5 13.76 -3.41 -0.25
C PHE A 5 13.02 -2.09 0.07
N VAL A 6 11.79 -1.95 -0.46
CA VAL A 6 10.90 -0.83 -0.12
C VAL A 6 9.57 -1.39 0.36
N THR A 7 9.15 -0.94 1.52
CA THR A 7 7.84 -1.24 2.13
C THR A 7 7.14 0.04 2.53
N GLY A 8 5.81 0.04 2.50
CA GLY A 8 4.99 1.17 2.92
C GLY A 8 3.84 0.73 3.81
N HIS A 9 3.43 1.61 4.72
CA HIS A 9 2.25 1.48 5.56
C HIS A 9 1.31 2.65 5.22
N GLY A 10 0.02 2.38 5.09
CA GLY A 10 -0.95 3.40 4.70
C GLY A 10 -2.34 3.13 5.26
N VAL A 11 -3.14 4.20 5.28
CA VAL A 11 -4.55 4.16 5.62
C VAL A 11 -5.30 4.85 4.49
N CYS A 12 -6.40 4.25 4.04
CA CYS A 12 -7.29 4.86 3.06
C CYS A 12 -8.75 4.67 3.48
N GLU A 13 -9.65 5.36 2.79
CA GLU A 13 -11.08 5.06 2.85
C GLU A 13 -11.31 3.59 2.45
N THR A 14 -12.38 3.00 2.97
CA THR A 14 -12.69 1.60 2.66
C THR A 14 -13.13 1.45 1.22
N ASP A 15 -12.37 0.66 0.46
CA ASP A 15 -12.66 0.30 -0.92
C ASP A 15 -12.48 -1.23 -1.08
N PRO A 16 -13.49 -1.97 -1.59
CA PRO A 16 -13.38 -3.41 -1.81
C PRO A 16 -12.28 -3.82 -2.82
N LEU A 17 -11.78 -2.88 -3.63
CA LEU A 17 -10.64 -3.11 -4.53
C LEU A 17 -9.30 -3.11 -3.79
N VAL A 18 -9.23 -2.50 -2.60
CA VAL A 18 -8.06 -2.52 -1.72
C VAL A 18 -8.05 -3.86 -0.99
N ARG A 19 -7.35 -4.85 -1.55
CA ARG A 19 -7.25 -6.20 -1.00
C ARG A 19 -5.84 -6.75 -1.12
N CYS A 20 -5.50 -7.74 -0.30
CA CYS A 20 -4.20 -8.40 -0.38
C CYS A 20 -3.91 -8.89 -1.82
N GLY A 21 -2.70 -8.59 -2.31
CA GLY A 21 -2.28 -8.91 -3.67
C GLY A 21 -2.69 -7.88 -4.74
N ALA A 22 -3.58 -6.93 -4.43
CA ALA A 22 -3.91 -5.84 -5.34
C ALA A 22 -2.69 -4.93 -5.59
N ARG A 23 -2.69 -4.25 -6.73
CA ARG A 23 -1.69 -3.22 -7.07
C ARG A 23 -2.31 -1.85 -6.87
N VAL A 24 -1.59 -1.00 -6.14
CA VAL A 24 -1.95 0.41 -5.93
C VAL A 24 -0.83 1.29 -6.45
N THR A 25 -1.18 2.45 -6.97
CA THR A 25 -0.19 3.48 -7.34
C THR A 25 -0.08 4.46 -6.21
N LEU A 26 1.10 4.57 -5.61
CA LEU A 26 1.41 5.59 -4.61
C LEU A 26 2.08 6.77 -5.31
N THR A 27 1.64 7.98 -5.01
CA THR A 27 2.14 9.23 -5.62
C THR A 27 2.42 10.27 -4.55
N GLY A 28 3.36 11.18 -4.79
CA GLY A 28 3.69 12.26 -3.86
C GLY A 28 4.65 11.86 -2.74
N LEU A 29 5.26 10.68 -2.83
CA LEU A 29 6.34 10.20 -1.95
C LEU A 29 7.72 10.62 -2.47
N GLY A 30 7.80 11.05 -3.73
CA GLY A 30 9.00 11.54 -4.39
C GLY A 30 9.47 10.62 -5.52
N PRO A 31 10.38 11.08 -6.39
CA PRO A 31 10.72 10.41 -7.65
C PRO A 31 11.19 8.95 -7.51
N LEU A 32 11.83 8.63 -6.38
CA LEU A 32 12.32 7.28 -6.11
C LEU A 32 11.24 6.35 -5.55
N PHE A 33 10.22 6.88 -4.90
CA PHE A 33 9.23 6.09 -4.15
C PHE A 33 7.86 6.07 -4.80
N ASP A 34 7.58 6.97 -5.75
CA ASP A 34 6.35 6.97 -6.52
C ASP A 34 6.25 5.77 -7.47
N GLY A 35 5.04 5.22 -7.60
CA GLY A 35 4.69 4.19 -8.57
C GLY A 35 3.91 3.02 -7.98
N ALA A 36 3.97 1.86 -8.63
CA ALA A 36 3.15 0.71 -8.30
C ALA A 36 3.70 -0.10 -7.12
N TYR A 37 2.86 -0.34 -6.13
CA TYR A 37 3.10 -1.19 -4.98
C TYR A 37 2.10 -2.33 -4.95
N ARG A 38 2.52 -3.46 -4.38
CA ARG A 38 1.64 -4.59 -4.14
C ARG A 38 1.22 -4.60 -2.67
N LEU A 39 -0.08 -4.72 -2.41
CA LEU A 39 -0.61 -4.85 -1.05
C LEU A 39 -0.29 -6.22 -0.46
N ARG A 40 0.13 -6.23 0.82
CA ARG A 40 0.57 -7.43 1.56
C ARG A 40 -0.36 -7.80 2.68
N THR A 41 -0.78 -6.82 3.47
CA THR A 41 -1.83 -6.98 4.47
C THR A 41 -2.83 -5.87 4.22
N VAL A 42 -4.11 -6.19 4.37
CA VAL A 42 -5.19 -5.20 4.37
C VAL A 42 -6.13 -5.58 5.50
N THR A 43 -6.44 -4.62 6.35
CA THR A 43 -7.40 -4.75 7.43
C THR A 43 -8.46 -3.67 7.23
N HIS A 44 -9.67 -4.09 6.87
CA HIS A 44 -10.83 -3.20 6.84
C HIS A 44 -11.36 -3.08 8.27
N LEU A 45 -11.45 -1.84 8.76
CA LEU A 45 -11.92 -1.49 10.09
C LEU A 45 -13.15 -0.61 9.96
N PHE A 46 -14.08 -0.79 10.89
CA PHE A 46 -15.24 0.08 11.04
C PHE A 46 -15.45 0.36 12.51
N ASP A 47 -15.49 1.64 12.86
CA ASP A 47 -15.86 2.09 14.20
C ASP A 47 -16.72 3.37 14.14
N ALA A 48 -17.35 3.71 15.26
CA ALA A 48 -18.28 4.84 15.34
C ALA A 48 -17.60 6.22 15.39
N ALA A 49 -16.29 6.29 15.66
CA ALA A 49 -15.55 7.54 15.78
C ALA A 49 -14.93 7.96 14.44
N ASP A 50 -14.30 7.02 13.75
CA ASP A 50 -13.51 7.23 12.54
C ASP A 50 -14.17 6.68 11.27
N GLY A 51 -15.30 5.97 11.41
CA GLY A 51 -16.02 5.38 10.29
C GLY A 51 -15.29 4.19 9.66
N SER A 52 -15.43 4.02 8.35
CA SER A 52 -14.85 2.90 7.61
C SER A 52 -13.47 3.24 7.03
N ARG A 53 -12.42 2.57 7.52
CA ARG A 53 -11.05 2.73 7.00
C ARG A 53 -10.40 1.41 6.65
N SER A 54 -9.43 1.45 5.75
CA SER A 54 -8.60 0.31 5.39
C SER A 54 -7.14 0.60 5.70
N GLU A 55 -6.57 -0.17 6.61
CA GLU A 55 -5.15 -0.12 6.94
C GLU A 55 -4.42 -1.18 6.12
N PHE A 56 -3.31 -0.81 5.50
CA PHE A 56 -2.57 -1.73 4.65
C PHE A 56 -1.05 -1.61 4.77
N THR A 57 -0.38 -2.72 4.47
CA THR A 57 1.06 -2.73 4.18
C THR A 57 1.29 -3.08 2.73
N CYS A 58 2.37 -2.57 2.15
CA CYS A 58 2.69 -2.80 0.75
C CYS A 58 4.20 -2.94 0.52
N ASP A 59 4.57 -3.60 -0.57
CA ASP A 59 5.95 -3.78 -1.00
C ASP A 59 6.14 -3.36 -2.47
N ARG A 60 7.33 -2.81 -2.76
CA ARG A 60 7.82 -2.60 -4.12
C ARG A 60 9.14 -3.34 -4.32
N PRO A 61 9.16 -4.39 -5.14
CA PRO A 61 10.41 -5.03 -5.52
C PRO A 61 11.17 -4.17 -6.53
N GLY A 62 12.51 -4.26 -6.48
CA GLY A 62 13.36 -3.81 -7.60
C GLY A 62 13.63 -2.31 -7.69
N LEU A 63 13.50 -1.54 -6.61
CA LEU A 63 14.06 -0.18 -6.59
C LEU A 63 15.58 -0.26 -6.77
N GLY A 64 16.15 0.49 -7.72
CA GLY A 64 17.60 0.52 -7.97
C GLY A 64 18.11 -0.31 -9.16
N ARG A 65 17.24 -0.80 -10.06
CA ARG A 65 17.66 -1.31 -11.37
C ARG A 65 17.47 -0.21 -12.42
N PRO A 66 18.51 0.21 -13.16
CA PRO A 66 18.36 1.11 -14.30
C PRO A 66 17.55 0.46 -15.43
#